data_AF-A0AAJ3N9W7-F1
#
_entry.id   AF-A0AAJ3N9W7-F1
#
_cell.length_a   1.000
_cell.length_b   1.000
_cell.length_c   1.000
_cell.angle_alpha   90.00
_cell.angle_beta   90.00
_cell.angle_gamma   90.00
#
_symmetry.space_group_name_H-M   'P 1'
#
loop_
_entity.id
_entity.type
_entity.pdbx_description
1 polymer ?
#
loop_
_entity_poly.entity_id
_entity_poly.type
_entity_poly.pdbx_seq_one_letter_code
_entity_poly.pdbx_strand_id
1 'polypeptide(L)'
;MEKQKVKLMFLLIVLFSGFEVMGQGNGSAGITQATQMVTSYFDPATKLIYAIGAVVGLIGGIKVYNKFSSGDPDTGKTAASWFGACIFLIVAATILRSFFL
;
A
#
# COMPACT_ATOMS: atom_id res chain seq x y z
N MET A 1 -5.64 -15.70 63.82
CA MET A 1 -6.37 -15.54 62.54
C MET A 1 -5.86 -14.38 61.68
N GLU A 2 -5.20 -13.35 62.23
CA GLU A 2 -4.63 -12.23 61.45
C GLU A 2 -3.53 -12.62 60.45
N LYS A 3 -2.61 -13.52 60.81
CA LYS A 3 -1.49 -13.91 59.92
C LYS A 3 -1.94 -14.57 58.60
N GLN A 4 -3.07 -15.27 58.61
CA GLN A 4 -3.64 -15.84 57.38
C GLN A 4 -4.33 -14.78 56.52
N LYS A 5 -5.01 -13.80 57.13
CA LYS A 5 -5.64 -12.68 56.42
C LYS A 5 -4.59 -11.81 55.71
N VAL A 6 -3.44 -11.57 56.34
CA VAL A 6 -2.32 -10.83 55.74
C VAL A 6 -1.71 -11.58 54.56
N LYS A 7 -1.51 -12.90 54.67
CA LYS A 7 -1.06 -13.73 53.53
C LYS A 7 -2.06 -13.73 52.37
N LEU A 8 -3.36 -13.77 52.68
CA LEU A 8 -4.42 -13.73 51.67
C LEU A 8 -4.48 -12.36 50.97
N MET A 9 -4.33 -11.26 51.72
CA MET A 9 -4.22 -9.92 51.14
C MET A 9 -2.97 -9.77 50.26
N PHE A 10 -1.82 -10.28 50.68
CA PHE A 10 -0.59 -10.27 49.85
C PHE A 10 -0.76 -11.07 48.56
N LEU A 11 -1.41 -12.24 48.62
CA LEU A 11 -1.69 -13.05 47.44
C LEU A 11 -2.63 -12.33 46.47
N LEU A 12 -3.66 -11.66 46.98
CA LEU A 12 -4.61 -10.89 46.17
C LEU A 12 -3.95 -9.67 45.50
N ILE A 13 -3.03 -8.99 46.18
CA ILE A 13 -2.27 -7.87 45.63
C ILE A 13 -1.35 -8.34 44.49
N VAL A 14 -0.66 -9.48 44.67
CA VAL A 14 0.20 -10.08 43.63
C VAL A 14 -0.61 -10.49 42.39
N LEU A 15 -1.80 -11.04 42.59
CA LEU A 15 -2.71 -11.39 41.49
C LEU A 15 -3.26 -10.16 40.75
N PHE A 16 -3.51 -9.05 41.45
CA PHE A 16 -3.96 -7.79 40.83
C PHE A 16 -2.84 -7.05 40.09
N SER A 17 -1.61 -7.09 40.59
CA SER A 17 -0.45 -6.47 39.92
C SER A 17 -0.06 -7.13 38.58
N GLY A 18 -0.60 -8.31 38.27
CA GLY A 18 -0.41 -8.98 36.98
C GLY A 18 -1.30 -8.45 35.84
N PHE A 19 -2.28 -7.59 36.13
CA PHE A 19 -3.25 -7.09 35.14
C PHE A 19 -2.90 -5.71 34.55
N GLU A 20 -1.89 -5.01 35.06
CA GLU A 20 -1.59 -3.63 34.66
C GLU A 20 -0.53 -3.49 33.56
N VAL A 21 -0.69 -4.16 32.42
CA VAL A 21 -0.04 -3.72 31.15
C VAL A 21 -0.90 -4.11 29.93
N MET A 22 -2.22 -3.87 29.97
CA MET A 22 -3.08 -3.93 28.78
C MET A 22 -3.50 -2.52 28.41
N GLY A 23 -2.55 -1.67 28.06
CA GLY A 23 -2.87 -0.27 27.79
C GLY A 23 -1.70 0.70 27.65
N GLN A 24 -0.45 0.22 27.57
CA GLN A 24 0.66 1.07 27.12
C GLN A 24 0.53 1.23 25.59
N GLY A 25 -0.47 2.00 25.18
CA GLY A 25 -0.71 2.44 23.81
C GLY A 25 0.42 3.37 23.41
N ASN A 26 1.57 2.78 23.11
CA ASN A 26 2.68 3.45 22.49
C ASN A 26 2.12 3.97 21.15
N GLY A 27 1.96 5.27 20.97
CA GLY A 27 1.46 5.82 19.69
C GLY A 27 2.24 5.27 18.50
N SER A 28 3.52 4.92 18.71
CA SER A 28 4.40 4.19 17.80
C SER A 28 3.89 2.78 17.40
N ALA A 29 3.30 2.01 18.32
CA ALA A 29 2.72 0.70 18.03
C ALA A 29 1.47 0.82 17.15
N GLY A 30 0.60 1.80 17.43
CA GLY A 30 -0.56 2.10 16.59
C GLY A 30 -0.16 2.61 15.20
N ILE A 31 0.86 3.49 15.12
CA ILE A 31 1.44 3.96 13.85
C ILE A 31 2.05 2.80 13.06
N THR A 32 2.82 1.93 13.71
CA THR A 32 3.43 0.75 13.06
C THR A 32 2.36 -0.18 12.51
N GLN A 33 1.29 -0.42 13.26
CA GLN A 33 0.19 -1.27 12.82
C GLN A 33 -0.60 -0.62 11.67
N ALA A 34 -0.86 0.68 11.73
CA ALA A 34 -1.47 1.42 10.62
C ALA A 34 -0.59 1.37 9.36
N THR A 35 0.72 1.61 9.49
CA THR A 35 1.68 1.51 8.38
C THR A 35 1.67 0.12 7.76
N GLN A 36 1.73 -0.95 8.56
CA GLN A 36 1.65 -2.32 8.04
C GLN A 36 0.36 -2.60 7.28
N MET A 37 -0.77 -2.08 7.78
CA MET A 37 -2.06 -2.19 7.08
C MET A 37 -2.01 -1.48 5.74
N VAL A 38 -1.48 -0.25 5.65
CA VAL A 38 -1.37 0.46 4.36
C VAL A 38 -0.37 -0.23 3.43
N THR A 39 0.82 -0.62 3.91
CA THR A 39 1.86 -1.34 3.14
C THR A 39 1.32 -2.62 2.50
N SER A 40 0.44 -3.36 3.20
CA SER A 40 -0.19 -4.58 2.68
C SER A 40 -1.02 -4.36 1.41
N TYR A 41 -1.56 -3.15 1.21
CA TYR A 41 -2.35 -2.80 0.02
C TYR A 41 -1.50 -2.35 -1.17
N PHE A 42 -0.23 -1.96 -0.96
CA PHE A 42 0.60 -1.46 -2.06
C PHE A 42 0.98 -2.56 -3.05
N ASP A 43 1.33 -3.76 -2.59
CA ASP A 43 1.72 -4.86 -3.48
C ASP A 43 0.60 -5.26 -4.47
N PRO A 44 -0.66 -5.49 -4.02
CA PRO A 44 -1.78 -5.71 -4.96
C PRO A 44 -2.11 -4.46 -5.78
N ALA A 45 -2.04 -3.25 -5.22
CA ALA A 45 -2.29 -2.02 -5.96
C ALA A 45 -1.28 -1.80 -7.09
N THR A 46 0.01 -2.04 -6.87
CA THR A 46 1.07 -1.95 -7.88
C THR A 46 0.84 -2.95 -9.01
N LYS A 47 0.43 -4.18 -8.71
CA LYS A 47 0.07 -5.18 -9.73
C LYS A 47 -1.12 -4.72 -10.57
N LEU A 48 -2.14 -4.11 -9.96
CA LEU A 48 -3.27 -3.53 -10.68
C LEU A 48 -2.82 -2.38 -11.61
N ILE A 49 -1.93 -1.51 -11.16
CA ILE A 49 -1.40 -0.42 -12.00
C ILE A 49 -0.65 -0.99 -13.22
N TYR A 50 0.17 -2.02 -13.05
CA TYR A 50 0.83 -2.68 -14.18
C TYR A 50 -0.16 -3.33 -15.15
N ALA A 51 -1.20 -3.98 -14.65
CA ALA A 51 -2.26 -4.55 -15.49
C ALA A 51 -3.00 -3.46 -16.28
N ILE A 52 -3.35 -2.34 -15.65
CA ILE A 52 -3.96 -1.19 -16.32
C ILE A 52 -3.00 -0.60 -17.36
N GLY A 53 -1.72 -0.44 -17.02
CA GLY A 53 -0.68 0.03 -17.94
C GLY A 53 -0.60 -0.83 -19.21
N ALA A 54 -0.69 -2.16 -19.09
CA ALA A 54 -0.71 -3.07 -20.23
C ALA A 54 -1.95 -2.87 -21.11
N VAL A 55 -3.15 -2.76 -20.51
CA VAL A 55 -4.40 -2.53 -21.25
C VAL A 55 -4.39 -1.19 -21.98
N VAL A 56 -3.96 -0.13 -21.29
CA VAL A 56 -3.85 1.23 -21.84
C VAL A 56 -2.83 1.25 -22.99
N GLY A 57 -1.68 0.58 -22.85
CA GLY A 57 -0.69 0.44 -23.91
C GLY A 57 -1.21 -0.27 -25.16
N LEU A 58 -2.00 -1.34 -25.00
CA LEU A 58 -2.63 -2.04 -26.12
C LEU A 58 -3.65 -1.16 -26.85
N ILE A 59 -4.51 -0.45 -26.12
CA ILE A 59 -5.50 0.47 -26.70
C ILE A 59 -4.79 1.60 -27.47
N GLY A 60 -3.74 2.17 -26.90
CA GLY A 60 -2.91 3.17 -27.55
C GLY A 60 -2.28 2.67 -28.83
N GLY A 61 -1.69 1.47 -28.80
CA GLY A 61 -1.10 0.81 -29.96
C GLY A 61 -2.10 0.59 -31.09
N ILE A 62 -3.30 0.09 -30.78
CA ILE A 62 -4.38 -0.09 -31.77
C ILE A 62 -4.79 1.26 -32.38
N LYS A 63 -4.92 2.31 -31.55
CA LYS A 63 -5.30 3.65 -32.03
C LYS A 63 -4.25 4.27 -32.96
N VAL A 64 -2.97 4.09 -32.63
CA VAL A 64 -1.84 4.52 -33.46
C VAL A 64 -1.80 3.73 -34.77
N TYR A 65 -1.96 2.41 -34.70
CA TYR A 65 -2.03 1.55 -35.89
C TYR A 65 -3.17 1.97 -36.82
N ASN A 66 -4.36 2.24 -36.27
CA ASN A 66 -5.50 2.68 -37.07
C ASN A 66 -5.20 4.00 -37.80
N LYS A 67 -4.61 4.99 -37.11
CA LYS A 67 -4.19 6.25 -37.76
C LYS A 67 -3.09 6.03 -38.79
N PHE A 68 -2.10 5.17 -38.50
CA PHE A 68 -1.03 4.82 -39.43
C PHE A 68 -1.56 4.17 -40.70
N SER A 69 -2.46 3.19 -40.54
CA SER A 69 -3.12 2.49 -41.65
C SER A 69 -4.03 3.41 -42.47
N SER A 70 -4.47 4.54 -41.91
CA SER A 70 -5.29 5.54 -42.59
C SER A 70 -4.48 6.57 -43.37
N GLY A 71 -3.14 6.56 -43.26
CA GLY A 71 -2.27 7.60 -43.82
C GLY A 71 -2.39 8.96 -43.11
N ASP A 72 -2.89 8.98 -41.87
CA ASP A 72 -3.15 10.19 -41.11
C ASP A 72 -1.82 10.88 -40.71
N PRO A 73 -1.60 12.15 -41.08
CA PRO A 73 -0.34 12.86 -40.77
C PRO A 73 -0.14 13.10 -39.26
N ASP A 74 -1.18 13.03 -38.42
CA ASP A 74 -1.09 13.14 -36.96
C ASP A 74 -0.77 11.79 -36.27
N THR A 75 -0.45 10.74 -37.02
CA THR A 75 -0.06 9.44 -36.46
C THR A 75 1.14 9.59 -35.53
N GLY A 76 2.18 10.32 -35.95
CA GLY A 76 3.38 10.53 -35.11
C GLY A 76 3.08 11.26 -33.81
N LYS A 77 2.20 12.27 -33.87
CA LYS A 77 1.75 13.02 -32.68
C LYS A 77 0.95 12.14 -31.72
N THR A 78 0.10 11.28 -32.25
CA THR A 78 -0.69 10.31 -31.47
C THR A 78 0.22 9.22 -30.88
N ALA A 79 1.19 8.71 -31.64
CA ALA A 79 2.15 7.72 -31.15
C ALA A 79 3.00 8.29 -30.01
N ALA A 80 3.52 9.51 -30.18
CA ALA A 80 4.33 10.18 -29.17
C ALA A 80 3.55 10.44 -27.87
N SER A 81 2.29 10.90 -27.96
CA SER A 81 1.47 11.14 -26.77
C SER A 81 1.17 9.86 -25.99
N TRP A 82 0.87 8.76 -26.69
CA TRP A 82 0.63 7.47 -26.08
C TRP A 82 1.89 6.84 -25.49
N PHE A 83 3.03 6.98 -26.16
CA PHE A 83 4.31 6.47 -25.66
C PHE A 83 4.73 7.18 -24.37
N GLY A 84 4.59 8.52 -24.34
CA GLY A 84 4.85 9.32 -23.13
C GLY A 84 3.92 8.94 -21.97
N ALA A 85 2.63 8.73 -22.24
CA ALA A 85 1.66 8.31 -21.22
C ALA A 85 1.99 6.90 -20.66
N CYS A 86 2.40 5.96 -21.51
CA CYS A 86 2.77 4.61 -21.06
C CYS A 86 4.02 4.63 -20.18
N ILE A 87 5.06 5.37 -20.57
CA ILE A 87 6.27 5.53 -19.76
C ILE A 87 5.93 6.17 -18.42
N PHE A 88 5.13 7.24 -18.43
CA PHE A 88 4.70 7.92 -17.21
C PHE A 88 3.98 6.99 -16.23
N LEU A 89 3.06 6.14 -16.71
CA LEU A 89 2.34 5.17 -15.86
C LEU A 89 3.28 4.15 -15.20
N ILE A 90 4.30 3.66 -15.92
CA ILE A 90 5.29 2.73 -15.36
C ILE A 90 6.18 3.44 -14.32
N VAL A 91 6.63 4.67 -14.62
CA VAL A 91 7.44 5.47 -13.70
C VAL A 91 6.64 5.85 -12.44
N ALA A 92 5.37 6.19 -12.58
CA ALA A 92 4.51 6.46 -11.45
C ALA A 92 4.35 5.23 -10.55
N ALA A 93 4.20 4.03 -11.14
CA ALA A 93 4.12 2.77 -10.40
C ALA A 93 5.41 2.44 -9.63
N THR A 94 6.58 2.67 -10.24
CA THR A 94 7.87 2.42 -9.59
C THR A 94 8.16 3.42 -8.48
N ILE A 95 7.79 4.68 -8.64
CA ILE A 95 7.88 5.71 -7.60
C ILE A 95 6.95 5.35 -6.43
N LEU A 96 5.69 5.01 -6.68
CA LEU A 96 4.74 4.56 -5.64
C LEU A 96 5.30 3.35 -4.87
N ARG A 97 5.95 2.41 -5.56
CA ARG A 97 6.61 1.29 -4.90
C ARG A 97 7.84 1.73 -4.10
N SER A 98 8.64 2.66 -4.59
CA SER A 98 9.90 3.07 -3.94
C SER A 98 9.71 4.01 -2.74
N PHE A 99 8.59 4.70 -2.66
CA PHE A 99 8.28 5.61 -1.53
C PHE A 99 7.57 4.93 -0.36
N PHE A 100 6.86 3.82 -0.62
CA PHE A 100 5.95 3.20 0.36
C PHE A 100 6.32 1.75 0.74
N LEU A 101 7.35 1.20 0.11
CA LEU A 101 7.86 -0.16 0.29
C LEU A 101 9.38 -0.08 0.51
#